data_AF-A0A1S8TSN1-F1
#
_entry.id   AF-A0A1S8TSN1-F1
#
_cell.length_a   1.000
_cell.length_b   1.000
_cell.length_c   1.000
_cell.angle_alpha   90.00
_cell.angle_beta   90.00
_cell.angle_gamma   90.00
#
_symmetry.space_group_name_H-M   'P 1'
#
loop_
_entity.id
_entity.type
_entity.pdbx_description
1 polymer ?
#
loop_
_entity_poly.entity_id
_entity_poly.type
_entity_poly.pdbx_seq_one_letter_code
_entity_poly.pdbx_strand_id
1 'polypeptide(L)'
;MGEKEKNFLGFLVLFISIVIFVVVTSYTIDFDMIKVNGLANKMMNYLNENQYEEFFKNLEYDNFSRLDRFTEYQENINQILGEMTNYKNIGTYRNKNANGEDFILIEYDANFSKIPDKTVKINLIFIYKNSDWRASEYKVGLGNINNDVELVKDINYINYNLKEETKEVDEARKLVNSVVQDYDNEDYKQIYKILNNELKGKGDESEFISYLESQHNKYDKISNAKFNGYEIGKDKTEYKFYYYIKDENDKNIYIIFWVQIKDKSYLLGISFSENVW
;
A
#
# COMPACT_ATOMS: atom_id res chain seq x y z
N MET A 1 -21.30 66.41 25.52
CA MET A 1 -20.79 65.05 25.74
C MET A 1 -19.60 65.12 26.67
N GLY A 2 -19.77 64.63 27.90
CA GLY A 2 -18.73 64.62 28.94
C GLY A 2 -17.62 63.62 28.62
N GLU A 3 -16.45 63.78 29.25
CA GLU A 3 -15.29 62.89 29.04
C GLU A 3 -15.59 61.41 29.28
N LYS A 4 -16.45 61.10 30.25
CA LYS A 4 -16.87 59.71 30.53
C LYS A 4 -17.60 59.07 29.35
N GLU A 5 -18.46 59.83 28.68
CA GLU A 5 -19.23 59.37 27.52
C GLU A 5 -18.34 59.20 26.29
N LYS A 6 -17.33 60.08 26.12
CA LYS A 6 -16.32 59.97 25.04
C LYS A 6 -15.43 58.75 25.22
N ASN A 7 -14.97 58.48 26.45
CA ASN A 7 -14.15 57.32 26.77
C ASN A 7 -14.92 56.00 26.59
N PHE A 8 -16.20 55.97 27.00
CA PHE A 8 -17.07 54.82 26.77
C PHE A 8 -17.28 54.53 25.28
N LEU A 9 -17.53 55.57 24.47
CA LEU A 9 -17.66 55.41 23.01
C LEU A 9 -16.36 55.01 22.33
N GLY A 10 -15.21 55.55 22.77
CA GLY A 10 -13.90 55.14 22.27
C GLY A 10 -13.63 53.65 22.53
N PHE A 11 -13.96 53.17 23.73
CA PHE A 11 -13.84 51.75 24.07
C PHE A 11 -14.79 50.86 23.26
N LEU A 12 -16.05 51.28 23.09
CA LEU A 12 -17.04 50.55 22.29
C LEU A 12 -16.62 50.42 20.83
N VAL A 13 -16.11 51.51 20.23
CA VAL A 13 -15.60 51.50 18.84
C VAL A 13 -14.41 50.56 18.71
N LEU A 14 -13.45 50.62 19.63
CA LEU A 14 -12.29 49.71 19.63
C LEU A 14 -12.72 48.25 19.73
N PHE A 15 -13.67 47.93 20.62
CA PHE A 15 -14.20 46.58 20.77
C PHE A 15 -14.85 46.08 19.48
N ILE A 16 -15.71 46.89 18.86
CA ILE A 16 -16.35 46.55 17.58
C ILE A 16 -15.30 46.37 16.48
N SER A 17 -14.26 47.22 16.42
CA SER A 17 -13.17 47.06 15.45
C SER A 17 -12.39 45.75 15.64
N ILE A 18 -12.13 45.34 16.88
CA ILE A 18 -11.49 44.04 17.18
C ILE A 18 -12.40 42.89 16.74
N VAL A 19 -13.70 42.94 17.06
CA VAL A 19 -14.66 41.91 16.64
C VAL A 19 -14.73 41.81 15.12
N ILE A 20 -14.83 42.93 14.41
CA ILE A 20 -14.82 42.95 12.94
C ILE A 20 -13.51 42.37 12.41
N PHE A 21 -12.37 42.72 13.00
CA PHE A 21 -11.07 42.18 12.61
C PHE A 21 -11.00 40.66 12.81
N VAL A 22 -11.43 40.14 13.96
CA VAL A 22 -11.50 38.69 14.23
C VAL A 22 -12.43 37.99 13.25
N VAL A 23 -13.59 38.58 12.97
CA VAL A 23 -14.56 38.06 11.99
C VAL A 23 -13.93 38.03 10.59
N VAL A 24 -13.40 39.15 10.10
CA VAL A 24 -12.77 39.24 8.77
C VAL A 24 -11.58 38.29 8.64
N THR A 25 -10.71 38.21 9.65
CA THR A 25 -9.58 37.27 9.65
C THR A 25 -10.06 35.82 9.67
N SER A 26 -11.10 35.48 10.44
CA SER A 26 -11.69 34.14 10.44
C SER A 26 -12.39 33.75 9.14
N TYR A 27 -12.95 34.72 8.41
CA TYR A 27 -13.58 34.50 7.09
C TYR A 27 -12.57 34.49 5.93
N THR A 28 -11.35 35.00 6.13
CA THR A 28 -10.30 35.03 5.11
C THR A 28 -9.27 33.91 5.26
N ILE A 29 -9.08 33.40 6.47
CA ILE A 29 -8.16 32.28 6.74
C ILE A 29 -8.92 30.97 6.56
N ASP A 30 -8.51 30.17 5.56
CA ASP A 30 -8.98 28.79 5.42
C ASP A 30 -8.29 27.91 6.48
N PHE A 31 -8.89 27.88 7.67
CA PHE A 31 -8.40 27.09 8.81
C PHE A 31 -8.33 25.60 8.50
N ASP A 32 -9.20 25.07 7.64
CA ASP A 32 -9.14 23.68 7.22
C ASP A 32 -7.88 23.42 6.40
N MET A 33 -7.56 24.28 5.43
CA MET A 33 -6.34 24.13 4.64
C MET A 33 -5.08 24.19 5.51
N ILE A 34 -5.03 25.08 6.50
CA ILE A 34 -3.88 25.14 7.44
C ILE A 34 -3.78 23.84 8.23
N LYS A 35 -4.92 23.37 8.77
CA LYS A 35 -4.96 22.15 9.59
C LYS A 35 -4.57 20.91 8.79
N VAL A 36 -5.11 20.77 7.58
CA VAL A 36 -4.83 19.65 6.67
C VAL A 36 -3.39 19.68 6.19
N ASN A 37 -2.85 20.84 5.84
CA ASN A 37 -1.44 20.96 5.43
C ASN A 37 -0.49 20.64 6.60
N GLY A 38 -0.82 21.07 7.82
CA GLY A 38 -0.08 20.67 9.03
C GLY A 38 -0.09 19.17 9.26
N LEU A 39 -1.26 18.53 9.16
CA LEU A 39 -1.40 17.08 9.29
C LEU A 39 -0.65 16.32 8.18
N ALA A 40 -0.77 16.75 6.93
CA ALA A 40 -0.11 16.11 5.80
C ALA A 40 1.41 16.17 5.90
N ASN A 41 1.98 17.32 6.29
CA ASN A 41 3.43 17.42 6.49
C ASN A 41 3.91 16.49 7.61
N LYS A 42 3.14 16.38 8.69
CA LYS A 42 3.43 15.45 9.78
C LYS A 42 3.39 14.00 9.31
N MET A 43 2.40 13.63 8.49
CA MET A 43 2.34 12.31 7.87
C MET A 43 3.53 12.05 6.94
N MET A 44 3.93 13.02 6.10
CA MET A 44 5.11 12.85 5.26
C MET A 44 6.42 12.68 6.05
N ASN A 45 6.58 13.38 7.18
CA ASN A 45 7.71 13.15 8.10
C ASN A 45 7.71 11.72 8.62
N TYR A 46 6.54 11.18 9.00
CA TYR A 46 6.44 9.78 9.43
C TYR A 46 6.86 8.78 8.35
N LEU A 47 6.53 9.02 7.08
CA LEU A 47 7.04 8.18 5.98
C LEU A 47 8.56 8.28 5.85
N ASN A 48 9.10 9.50 5.87
CA ASN A 48 10.53 9.76 5.70
C ASN A 48 11.37 9.21 6.86
N GLU A 49 10.79 9.11 8.06
CA GLU A 49 11.42 8.53 9.27
C GLU A 49 11.07 7.04 9.48
N ASN A 50 10.40 6.40 8.52
CA ASN A 50 9.94 5.00 8.60
C ASN A 50 9.02 4.69 9.81
N GLN A 51 8.28 5.69 10.30
CA GLN A 51 7.31 5.57 11.41
C GLN A 51 5.90 5.19 10.88
N TYR A 52 5.79 4.01 10.26
CA TYR A 52 4.57 3.61 9.55
C TYR A 52 3.32 3.48 10.44
N GLU A 53 3.48 3.09 11.70
CA GLU A 53 2.35 3.02 12.65
C GLU A 53 1.73 4.40 12.91
N GLU A 54 2.56 5.43 13.07
CA GLU A 54 2.11 6.80 13.30
C GLU A 54 1.46 7.38 12.05
N PHE A 55 1.97 7.06 10.87
CA PHE A 55 1.28 7.38 9.62
C PHE A 55 -0.09 6.72 9.55
N PHE A 56 -0.14 5.41 9.79
CA PHE A 56 -1.35 4.60 9.68
C PHE A 56 -2.47 5.06 10.62
N LYS A 57 -2.14 5.50 11.84
CA LYS A 57 -3.12 6.09 12.78
C LYS A 57 -3.86 7.31 12.23
N ASN A 58 -3.31 7.99 11.22
CA ASN A 58 -3.90 9.18 10.60
C ASN A 58 -4.60 8.88 9.26
N LEU A 59 -4.49 7.65 8.76
CA LEU A 59 -5.26 7.16 7.62
C LEU A 59 -6.66 6.72 8.05
N GLU A 60 -7.64 6.99 7.19
CA GLU A 60 -8.93 6.33 7.24
C GLU A 60 -8.81 4.94 6.59
N TYR A 61 -9.51 3.97 7.17
CA TYR A 61 -9.39 2.54 6.84
C TYR A 61 -9.78 2.16 5.39
N ASP A 62 -10.24 3.11 4.58
CA ASP A 62 -10.83 2.86 3.26
C ASP A 62 -9.79 2.34 2.24
N ASN A 63 -8.54 2.83 2.24
CA ASN A 63 -7.47 2.31 1.36
C ASN A 63 -6.54 1.27 2.00
N PHE A 64 -6.41 1.30 3.33
CA PHE A 64 -5.61 0.34 4.09
C PHE A 64 -6.37 -0.06 5.35
N SER A 65 -7.04 -1.22 5.29
CA SER A 65 -7.83 -1.72 6.41
C SER A 65 -6.97 -2.22 7.58
N ARG A 66 -5.66 -2.44 7.37
CA ARG A 66 -4.73 -3.00 8.36
C ARG A 66 -3.33 -2.42 8.23
N LEU A 67 -2.66 -2.26 9.39
CA LEU A 67 -1.30 -1.72 9.51
C LEU A 67 -0.25 -2.59 8.81
N ASP A 68 -0.38 -3.92 8.89
CA ASP A 68 0.54 -4.85 8.24
C ASP A 68 0.53 -4.70 6.71
N ARG A 69 -0.65 -4.48 6.12
CA ARG A 69 -0.80 -4.19 4.69
C ARG A 69 -0.19 -2.86 4.28
N PHE A 70 -0.37 -1.83 5.10
CA PHE A 70 0.27 -0.54 4.87
C PHE A 70 1.81 -0.67 4.97
N THR A 71 2.30 -1.42 5.94
CA THR A 71 3.74 -1.68 6.12
C THR A 71 4.32 -2.43 4.92
N GLU A 72 3.66 -3.51 4.47
CA GLU A 72 4.03 -4.26 3.27
C GLU A 72 4.06 -3.37 2.02
N TYR A 73 3.11 -2.43 1.88
CA TYR A 73 3.11 -1.46 0.79
C TYR A 73 4.33 -0.51 0.84
N GLN A 74 4.70 -0.01 2.03
CA GLN A 74 5.88 0.84 2.19
C GLN A 74 7.18 0.07 1.98
N GLU A 75 7.26 -1.18 2.43
CA GLU A 75 8.42 -2.04 2.20
C GLU A 75 8.61 -2.34 0.71
N ASN A 76 7.51 -2.57 -0.03
CA ASN A 76 7.56 -2.70 -1.49
C ASN A 76 8.07 -1.42 -2.17
N ILE A 77 7.63 -0.25 -1.71
CA ILE A 77 8.17 1.05 -2.17
C ILE A 77 9.69 1.10 -1.92
N ASN A 78 10.14 0.81 -0.69
CA ASN A 78 11.56 0.86 -0.34
C ASN A 78 12.40 -0.17 -1.11
N GLN A 79 11.82 -1.34 -1.39
CA GLN A 79 12.51 -2.38 -2.16
C GLN A 79 12.74 -1.96 -3.61
N ILE A 80 11.78 -1.25 -4.22
CA ILE A 80 11.83 -0.87 -5.63
C ILE A 80 12.51 0.48 -5.82
N LEU A 81 12.07 1.50 -5.07
CA LEU A 81 12.51 2.89 -5.21
C LEU A 81 13.66 3.25 -4.24
N GLY A 82 13.86 2.49 -3.17
CA GLY A 82 14.77 2.82 -2.07
C GLY A 82 14.08 3.62 -0.97
N GLU A 83 14.82 3.98 0.09
CA GLU A 83 14.32 4.89 1.12
C GLU A 83 14.05 6.29 0.55
N MET A 84 13.03 6.96 1.06
CA MET A 84 12.76 8.36 0.77
C MET A 84 13.88 9.22 1.36
N THR A 85 14.40 10.14 0.55
CA THR A 85 15.53 11.01 0.94
C THR A 85 15.10 12.45 1.19
N ASN A 86 14.12 12.92 0.42
CA ASN A 86 13.50 14.22 0.59
C ASN A 86 12.11 14.23 -0.04
N TYR A 87 11.31 15.21 0.36
CA TYR A 87 10.03 15.50 -0.27
C TYR A 87 9.71 17.00 -0.21
N LYS A 88 8.84 17.45 -1.11
CA LYS A 88 8.40 18.84 -1.21
C LYS A 88 6.91 18.91 -1.57
N ASN A 89 6.13 19.67 -0.79
CA ASN A 89 4.75 19.97 -1.14
C ASN A 89 4.70 20.80 -2.43
N ILE A 90 3.98 20.34 -3.44
CA ILE A 90 3.83 21.01 -4.73
C ILE A 90 2.43 21.60 -4.95
N GLY A 91 1.45 21.26 -4.10
CA GLY A 91 0.10 21.78 -4.24
C GLY A 91 -0.84 21.30 -3.15
N THR A 92 -1.81 22.15 -2.82
CA THR A 92 -2.94 21.84 -1.94
C THR A 92 -4.20 22.33 -2.64
N TYR A 93 -5.11 21.40 -2.92
CA TYR A 93 -6.27 21.63 -3.77
C TYR A 93 -7.54 21.18 -3.06
N ARG A 94 -8.49 22.09 -2.85
CA ARG A 94 -9.83 21.74 -2.36
C ARG A 94 -10.73 21.46 -3.56
N ASN A 95 -11.40 20.31 -3.56
CA ASN A 95 -12.27 19.86 -4.63
C ASN A 95 -13.50 19.15 -4.06
N LYS A 96 -14.46 18.80 -4.92
CA LYS A 96 -15.62 17.97 -4.56
C LYS A 96 -15.58 16.64 -5.28
N ASN A 97 -15.88 15.55 -4.57
CA ASN A 97 -15.98 14.22 -5.17
C ASN A 97 -17.30 14.06 -5.96
N ALA A 98 -17.50 12.91 -6.60
CA ALA A 98 -18.72 12.63 -7.38
C ALA A 98 -20.02 12.69 -6.56
N ASN A 99 -19.92 12.49 -5.24
CA ASN A 99 -21.04 12.57 -4.30
C ASN A 99 -21.26 14.00 -3.77
N GLY A 100 -20.47 14.97 -4.22
CA GLY A 100 -20.56 16.38 -3.82
C GLY A 100 -19.90 16.71 -2.48
N GLU A 101 -19.18 15.75 -1.87
CA GLU A 101 -18.46 15.94 -0.61
C GLU A 101 -17.13 16.66 -0.86
N ASP A 102 -16.80 17.62 0.00
CA ASP A 102 -15.54 18.35 -0.07
C ASP A 102 -14.37 17.44 0.34
N PHE A 103 -13.30 17.46 -0.45
CA PHE A 103 -12.03 16.84 -0.14
C PHE A 103 -10.88 17.81 -0.38
N ILE A 104 -9.76 17.58 0.29
CA ILE A 104 -8.51 18.31 0.09
C ILE A 104 -7.45 17.33 -0.39
N LEU A 105 -6.94 17.54 -1.60
CA LEU A 105 -5.79 16.82 -2.15
C LEU A 105 -4.52 17.60 -1.84
N ILE A 106 -3.52 16.94 -1.26
CA ILE A 106 -2.17 17.46 -1.14
C ILE A 106 -1.23 16.59 -1.96
N GLU A 107 -0.46 17.23 -2.83
CA GLU A 107 0.52 16.58 -3.68
C GLU A 107 1.93 16.93 -3.21
N TYR A 108 2.81 15.92 -3.21
CA TYR A 108 4.22 16.04 -2.92
C TYR A 108 5.05 15.47 -4.07
N ASP A 109 6.18 16.12 -4.34
CA ASP A 109 7.28 15.52 -5.09
C ASP A 109 8.24 14.87 -4.07
N ALA A 110 8.63 13.62 -4.29
CA ALA A 110 9.54 12.87 -3.43
C ALA A 110 10.67 12.24 -4.24
N ASN A 111 11.87 12.25 -3.65
CA ASN A 111 13.06 11.59 -4.21
C ASN A 111 13.46 10.39 -3.35
N PHE A 112 13.87 9.31 -4.02
CA PHE A 112 14.21 8.04 -3.38
C PHE A 112 15.63 7.60 -3.74
N SER A 113 16.28 6.89 -2.82
CA SER A 113 17.71 6.57 -2.88
C SER A 113 18.13 5.69 -4.07
N LYS A 114 17.28 4.80 -4.60
CA LYS A 114 17.62 3.97 -5.78
C LYS A 114 17.35 4.67 -7.10
N ILE A 115 16.59 5.76 -7.09
CA ILE A 115 16.25 6.58 -8.26
C ILE A 115 16.48 8.07 -7.97
N PRO A 116 17.70 8.47 -7.57
CA PRO A 116 17.97 9.82 -7.06
C PRO A 116 17.70 10.93 -8.09
N ASP A 117 17.82 10.62 -9.38
CA ASP A 117 17.62 11.56 -10.49
C ASP A 117 16.16 11.67 -10.94
N LYS A 118 15.26 10.90 -10.31
CA LYS A 118 13.83 10.86 -10.67
C LYS A 118 12.98 11.35 -9.50
N THR A 119 11.84 11.93 -9.83
CA THR A 119 10.85 12.42 -8.87
C THR A 119 9.58 11.59 -8.96
N VAL A 120 9.10 11.13 -7.81
CA VAL A 120 7.86 10.37 -7.65
C VAL A 120 6.83 11.27 -6.98
N LYS A 121 5.59 11.25 -7.46
CA LYS A 121 4.50 11.99 -6.81
C LYS A 121 3.90 11.19 -5.68
N ILE A 122 3.59 11.86 -4.58
CA ILE A 122 2.85 11.30 -3.47
C ILE A 122 1.61 12.15 -3.26
N ASN A 123 0.45 11.50 -3.31
CA ASN A 123 -0.84 12.15 -3.17
C ASN A 123 -1.51 11.69 -1.87
N LEU A 124 -1.96 12.66 -1.09
CA LEU A 124 -2.79 12.46 0.09
C LEU A 124 -4.14 13.14 -0.14
N ILE A 125 -5.22 12.38 -0.09
CA ILE A 125 -6.58 12.91 -0.15
C ILE A 125 -7.15 12.90 1.26
N PHE A 126 -7.68 14.05 1.67
CA PHE A 126 -8.31 14.24 2.97
C PHE A 126 -9.79 14.50 2.79
N ILE A 127 -10.61 13.85 3.62
CA ILE A 127 -12.05 14.11 3.70
C ILE A 127 -12.41 14.54 5.12
N TYR A 128 -13.49 15.30 5.22
CA TYR A 128 -13.99 15.77 6.50
C TYR A 128 -15.03 14.79 7.05
N LYS A 129 -14.70 14.09 8.12
CA LYS A 129 -15.58 13.12 8.80
C LYS A 129 -15.47 13.26 10.31
N ASN A 130 -16.58 13.06 11.03
CA ASN A 130 -16.63 13.11 12.50
C ASN A 130 -16.01 14.40 13.10
N SER A 131 -16.27 15.55 12.46
CA SER A 131 -15.76 16.87 12.86
C SER A 131 -14.23 17.04 12.77
N ASP A 132 -13.55 16.20 12.01
CA ASP A 132 -12.11 16.30 11.78
C ASP A 132 -11.72 15.95 10.33
N TRP A 133 -10.55 16.41 9.90
CA TRP A 133 -9.97 15.98 8.64
C TRP A 133 -9.15 14.72 8.85
N ARG A 134 -9.37 13.73 7.97
CA ARG A 134 -8.64 12.45 7.96
C ARG A 134 -8.15 12.17 6.56
N ALA A 135 -6.96 11.58 6.45
CA ALA A 135 -6.44 11.15 5.16
C ALA A 135 -7.22 9.91 4.71
N SER A 136 -8.11 10.04 3.74
CA SER A 136 -8.85 8.91 3.19
C SER A 136 -8.02 8.07 2.24
N GLU A 137 -7.13 8.72 1.48
CA GLU A 137 -6.32 8.03 0.49
C GLU A 137 -4.86 8.47 0.56
N TYR A 138 -3.98 7.49 0.38
CA TYR A 138 -2.56 7.67 0.13
C TYR A 138 -2.20 6.88 -1.12
N LYS A 139 -1.51 7.52 -2.06
CA LYS A 139 -1.10 6.89 -3.33
C LYS A 139 0.21 7.45 -3.82
N VAL A 140 1.11 6.56 -4.25
CA VAL A 140 2.29 6.95 -5.04
C VAL A 140 1.94 6.97 -6.52
N GLY A 141 2.36 8.01 -7.23
CA GLY A 141 2.09 8.24 -8.63
C GLY A 141 3.32 8.77 -9.35
N LEU A 142 3.20 8.93 -10.66
CA LEU A 142 4.27 9.49 -11.48
C LEU A 142 4.25 11.01 -11.37
N GLY A 143 5.44 11.62 -11.23
CA GLY A 143 5.64 13.03 -11.54
C GLY A 143 5.45 13.32 -13.03
N ASN A 144 5.68 14.57 -13.45
CA ASN A 144 5.65 14.98 -14.87
C ASN A 144 6.82 14.35 -15.65
N ILE A 145 6.78 13.04 -15.88
CA ILE A 145 7.77 12.31 -16.67
C ILE A 145 7.01 11.26 -17.50
N ASN A 146 6.47 11.68 -18.65
CA ASN A 146 5.76 10.81 -19.59
C ASN A 146 6.66 9.79 -20.32
N ASN A 147 7.96 9.70 -20.00
CA ASN A 147 8.94 8.97 -20.81
C ASN A 147 9.69 7.84 -20.08
N ASP A 148 9.41 7.59 -18.80
CA ASP A 148 10.12 6.55 -18.03
C ASP A 148 9.29 5.27 -17.89
N VAL A 149 9.31 4.45 -18.93
CA VAL A 149 8.49 3.22 -19.03
C VAL A 149 8.77 2.24 -17.89
N GLU A 150 10.00 2.20 -17.38
CA GLU A 150 10.38 1.32 -16.26
C GLU A 150 9.79 1.83 -14.94
N LEU A 151 9.96 3.13 -14.63
CA LEU A 151 9.36 3.71 -13.43
C LEU A 151 7.82 3.64 -13.45
N VAL A 152 7.21 3.76 -14.63
CA VAL A 152 5.76 3.57 -14.81
C VAL A 152 5.35 2.15 -14.41
N LYS A 153 6.10 1.13 -14.86
CA LYS A 153 5.82 -0.28 -14.52
C LYS A 153 6.02 -0.51 -13.03
N ASP A 154 7.09 0.02 -12.45
CA ASP A 154 7.41 -0.10 -11.03
C ASP A 154 6.32 0.53 -10.15
N ILE A 155 5.87 1.75 -10.45
CA ILE A 155 4.79 2.43 -9.71
C ILE A 155 3.45 1.71 -9.91
N ASN A 156 3.16 1.20 -11.12
CA ASN A 156 1.95 0.41 -11.35
C ASN A 156 1.99 -0.90 -10.56
N TYR A 157 3.15 -1.56 -10.47
CA TYR A 157 3.34 -2.77 -9.69
C TYR A 157 3.13 -2.50 -8.19
N ILE A 158 3.75 -1.44 -7.64
CA ILE A 158 3.54 -1.00 -6.25
C ILE A 158 2.05 -0.81 -5.96
N ASN A 159 1.33 -0.11 -6.85
CA ASN A 159 -0.09 0.17 -6.68
C ASN A 159 -1.03 -1.01 -6.98
N TYR A 160 -0.55 -2.05 -7.67
CA TYR A 160 -1.38 -3.23 -7.97
C TYR A 160 -1.72 -4.02 -6.69
N ASN A 161 -0.85 -3.97 -5.69
CA ASN A 161 -1.06 -4.55 -4.36
C ASN A 161 -2.17 -3.85 -3.53
N LEU A 162 -2.77 -2.75 -4.03
CA LEU A 162 -3.83 -2.00 -3.33
C LEU A 162 -5.26 -2.31 -3.78
N LYS A 163 -5.47 -3.13 -4.82
CA LYS A 163 -6.83 -3.49 -5.23
C LYS A 163 -7.41 -4.49 -4.24
N GLU A 164 -8.62 -4.22 -3.75
CA GLU A 164 -9.36 -5.03 -2.77
C GLU A 164 -9.15 -6.54 -2.97
N GLU A 165 -8.31 -7.13 -2.11
CA GLU A 165 -8.22 -8.57 -1.98
C GLU A 165 -9.47 -9.03 -1.25
N THR A 166 -10.29 -9.86 -1.92
CA THR A 166 -11.43 -10.47 -1.25
C THR A 166 -10.92 -11.39 -0.14
N LYS A 167 -11.77 -11.71 0.85
CA LYS A 167 -11.41 -12.60 1.97
C LYS A 167 -10.78 -13.91 1.47
N GLU A 168 -11.23 -14.41 0.33
CA GLU A 168 -10.73 -15.63 -0.32
C GLU A 168 -9.31 -15.48 -0.86
N VAL A 169 -8.93 -14.30 -1.39
CA VAL A 169 -7.54 -14.01 -1.82
C VAL A 169 -6.61 -13.98 -0.61
N ASP A 170 -7.04 -13.35 0.48
CA ASP A 170 -6.33 -13.33 1.77
C ASP A 170 -6.09 -14.75 2.32
N GLU A 171 -7.14 -15.59 2.30
CA GLU A 171 -7.05 -17.00 2.70
C GLU A 171 -6.12 -17.80 1.81
N ALA A 172 -6.21 -17.61 0.50
CA ALA A 172 -5.35 -18.30 -0.45
C ALA A 172 -3.88 -17.89 -0.30
N ARG A 173 -3.58 -16.61 -0.06
CA ARG A 173 -2.23 -16.11 0.21
C ARG A 173 -1.66 -16.67 1.52
N LYS A 174 -2.46 -16.76 2.58
CA LYS A 174 -2.04 -17.40 3.84
C LYS A 174 -1.62 -18.86 3.62
N LEU A 175 -2.36 -19.60 2.79
CA LEU A 175 -1.98 -20.97 2.43
C LEU A 175 -0.64 -20.98 1.68
N VAL A 176 -0.45 -20.09 0.70
CA VAL A 176 0.82 -19.99 -0.03
C VAL A 176 1.99 -19.69 0.90
N ASN A 177 1.83 -18.75 1.83
CA ASN A 177 2.89 -18.43 2.80
C ASN A 177 3.22 -19.62 3.71
N SER A 178 2.20 -20.39 4.13
CA SER A 178 2.40 -21.64 4.87
C SER A 178 3.18 -22.66 4.04
N VAL A 179 2.86 -22.81 2.74
CA VAL A 179 3.57 -23.71 1.82
C VAL A 179 5.03 -23.31 1.66
N VAL A 180 5.30 -22.01 1.49
CA VAL A 180 6.67 -21.48 1.40
C VAL A 180 7.45 -21.78 2.67
N GLN A 181 6.84 -21.56 3.83
CA GLN A 181 7.46 -21.86 5.12
C GLN A 181 7.73 -23.37 5.30
N ASP A 182 6.76 -24.23 4.98
CA ASP A 182 6.94 -25.68 5.06
C ASP A 182 8.02 -26.15 4.08
N TYR A 183 8.12 -25.55 2.90
CA TYR A 183 9.15 -25.89 1.91
C TYR A 183 10.55 -25.50 2.41
N ASP A 184 10.70 -24.31 2.96
CA ASP A 184 11.99 -23.81 3.50
C ASP A 184 12.45 -24.58 4.73
N ASN A 185 11.53 -25.21 5.46
CA ASN A 185 11.80 -26.09 6.59
C ASN A 185 11.93 -27.58 6.20
N GLU A 186 11.85 -27.89 4.90
CA GLU A 186 11.88 -29.27 4.38
C GLU A 186 10.72 -30.16 4.88
N ASP A 187 9.62 -29.56 5.34
CA ASP A 187 8.42 -30.22 5.84
C ASP A 187 7.45 -30.63 4.70
N TYR A 188 7.97 -31.25 3.64
CA TYR A 188 7.23 -31.55 2.40
C TYR A 188 5.98 -32.43 2.61
N LYS A 189 5.97 -33.25 3.67
CA LYS A 189 4.79 -34.03 4.08
C LYS A 189 3.60 -33.16 4.50
N GLN A 190 3.84 -31.98 5.07
CA GLN A 190 2.75 -31.05 5.41
C GLN A 190 2.15 -30.44 4.16
N ILE A 191 2.99 -30.07 3.19
CA ILE A 191 2.55 -29.59 1.88
C ILE A 191 1.72 -30.66 1.17
N TYR A 192 2.15 -31.93 1.20
CA TYR A 192 1.37 -33.03 0.60
C TYR A 192 -0.02 -33.18 1.23
N LYS A 193 -0.15 -33.02 2.56
CA LYS A 193 -1.44 -33.18 3.25
C LYS A 193 -2.49 -32.20 2.78
N ILE A 194 -2.11 -30.96 2.44
CA ILE A 194 -3.03 -29.90 1.99
C ILE A 194 -3.33 -29.94 0.48
N LEU A 195 -2.69 -30.83 -0.28
CA LEU A 195 -3.07 -31.06 -1.68
C LEU A 195 -4.52 -31.50 -1.79
N ASN A 196 -5.19 -31.04 -2.85
CA ASN A 196 -6.52 -31.52 -3.20
C ASN A 196 -6.48 -33.03 -3.51
N ASN A 197 -7.51 -33.77 -3.10
CA ASN A 197 -7.64 -35.20 -3.33
C ASN A 197 -7.57 -35.59 -4.81
N GLU A 198 -8.04 -34.73 -5.72
CA GLU A 198 -7.94 -34.97 -7.17
C GLU A 198 -6.48 -35.00 -7.66
N LEU A 199 -5.57 -34.29 -7.00
CA LEU A 199 -4.13 -34.27 -7.33
C LEU A 199 -3.37 -35.39 -6.66
N LYS A 200 -3.75 -35.76 -5.43
CA LYS A 200 -3.25 -36.99 -4.79
C LYS A 200 -3.57 -38.24 -5.60
N GLY A 201 -4.55 -38.18 -6.51
CA GLY A 201 -4.85 -39.24 -7.46
C GLY A 201 -3.94 -39.29 -8.70
N LYS A 202 -3.08 -38.28 -8.93
CA LYS A 202 -2.21 -38.19 -10.12
C LYS A 202 -0.76 -38.62 -9.87
N GLY A 203 -0.33 -38.67 -8.62
CA GLY A 203 1.00 -39.10 -8.20
C GLY A 203 1.01 -39.42 -6.71
N ASP A 204 1.96 -40.22 -6.26
CA ASP A 204 2.06 -40.63 -4.86
C ASP A 204 2.86 -39.63 -4.00
N GLU A 205 2.81 -39.82 -2.67
CA GLU A 205 3.51 -38.96 -1.71
C GLU A 205 5.02 -38.95 -1.96
N SER A 206 5.61 -40.10 -2.31
CA SER A 206 7.05 -40.20 -2.59
C SER A 206 7.46 -39.41 -3.83
N GLU A 207 6.68 -39.46 -4.91
CA GLU A 207 6.94 -38.69 -6.12
C GLU A 207 6.86 -37.18 -5.86
N PHE A 208 5.87 -36.73 -5.09
CA PHE A 208 5.72 -35.33 -4.71
C PHE A 208 6.89 -34.82 -3.88
N ILE A 209 7.25 -35.57 -2.84
CA ILE A 209 8.37 -35.21 -1.96
C ILE A 209 9.67 -35.17 -2.76
N SER A 210 9.93 -36.19 -3.60
CA SER A 210 11.12 -36.23 -4.45
C SER A 210 11.18 -35.04 -5.41
N TYR A 211 10.03 -34.59 -5.93
CA TYR A 211 9.96 -33.39 -6.76
C TYR A 211 10.36 -32.12 -5.97
N LEU A 212 9.81 -31.92 -4.78
CA LEU A 212 10.13 -30.75 -3.95
C LEU A 212 11.58 -30.78 -3.45
N GLU A 213 12.10 -31.94 -3.04
CA GLU A 213 13.52 -32.12 -2.70
C GLU A 213 14.44 -31.77 -3.88
N SER A 214 14.07 -32.17 -5.10
CA SER A 214 14.81 -31.82 -6.32
C SER A 214 14.79 -30.31 -6.58
N GLN A 215 13.65 -29.64 -6.36
CA GLN A 215 13.59 -28.17 -6.47
C GLN A 215 14.40 -27.50 -5.36
N HIS A 216 14.38 -28.02 -4.13
CA HIS A 216 15.13 -27.47 -3.00
C HIS A 216 16.64 -27.61 -3.22
N ASN A 217 17.12 -28.74 -3.73
CA ASN A 217 18.51 -28.90 -4.12
C ASN A 217 18.96 -27.91 -5.21
N LYS A 218 18.02 -27.42 -6.04
CA LYS A 218 18.32 -26.50 -7.14
C LYS A 218 18.20 -25.04 -6.76
N TYR A 219 17.23 -24.69 -5.91
CA TYR A 219 16.87 -23.30 -5.60
C TYR A 219 17.06 -22.94 -4.12
N ASP A 220 17.46 -23.89 -3.28
CA ASP A 220 17.55 -23.76 -1.82
C ASP A 220 16.22 -23.24 -1.24
N LYS A 221 16.27 -22.21 -0.39
CA LYS A 221 15.10 -21.54 0.17
C LYS A 221 14.46 -20.59 -0.83
N ILE A 222 13.13 -20.54 -0.77
CA ILE A 222 12.31 -19.72 -1.66
C ILE A 222 11.59 -18.58 -0.92
N SER A 223 11.84 -18.39 0.38
CA SER A 223 11.33 -17.23 1.14
C SER A 223 11.77 -15.87 0.60
N ASN A 224 12.86 -15.81 -0.18
CA ASN A 224 13.30 -14.59 -0.88
C ASN A 224 12.55 -14.35 -2.21
N ALA A 225 11.62 -15.22 -2.59
CA ALA A 225 10.86 -15.09 -3.82
C ALA A 225 10.01 -13.83 -3.79
N LYS A 226 10.14 -13.03 -4.84
CA LYS A 226 9.39 -11.79 -5.02
C LYS A 226 8.05 -12.12 -5.65
N PHE A 227 6.99 -11.59 -5.07
CA PHE A 227 5.67 -11.68 -5.67
C PHE A 227 5.66 -11.03 -7.06
N ASN A 228 4.83 -11.52 -7.98
CA ASN A 228 4.70 -11.02 -9.35
C ASN A 228 3.22 -10.85 -9.77
N GLY A 229 2.29 -11.04 -8.83
CA GLY A 229 0.85 -10.94 -9.07
C GLY A 229 0.11 -12.26 -8.92
N TYR A 230 -1.19 -12.22 -9.16
CA TYR A 230 -2.06 -13.39 -9.07
C TYR A 230 -3.17 -13.35 -10.13
N GLU A 231 -3.70 -14.52 -10.46
CA GLU A 231 -4.88 -14.68 -11.30
C GLU A 231 -5.99 -15.38 -10.53
N ILE A 232 -7.24 -14.98 -10.79
CA ILE A 232 -8.43 -15.65 -10.26
C ILE A 232 -9.05 -16.47 -11.38
N GLY A 233 -9.34 -17.75 -11.11
CA GLY A 233 -10.05 -18.65 -12.01
C GLY A 233 -11.46 -18.16 -12.33
N LYS A 234 -12.02 -18.64 -13.44
CA LYS A 234 -13.33 -18.17 -13.95
C LYS A 234 -14.47 -18.34 -12.95
N ASP A 235 -14.39 -19.38 -12.12
CA ASP A 235 -15.39 -19.71 -11.10
C ASP A 235 -15.14 -19.01 -9.76
N LYS A 236 -14.07 -18.20 -9.65
CA LYS A 236 -13.61 -17.53 -8.42
C LYS A 236 -13.28 -18.46 -7.26
N THR A 237 -13.11 -19.76 -7.52
CA THR A 237 -12.65 -20.71 -6.49
C THR A 237 -11.17 -20.98 -6.60
N GLU A 238 -10.54 -20.68 -7.73
CA GLU A 238 -9.12 -20.94 -7.98
C GLU A 238 -8.30 -19.66 -8.02
N TYR A 239 -7.08 -19.71 -7.47
CA TYR A 239 -6.17 -18.59 -7.34
C TYR A 239 -4.76 -19.06 -7.71
N LYS A 240 -4.13 -18.42 -8.70
CA LYS A 240 -2.72 -18.65 -9.05
C LYS A 240 -1.89 -17.49 -8.55
N PHE A 241 -0.92 -17.77 -7.68
CA PHE A 241 0.03 -16.77 -7.24
C PHE A 241 1.36 -16.98 -7.95
N TYR A 242 1.85 -15.92 -8.57
CA TYR A 242 3.08 -15.90 -9.33
C TYR A 242 4.17 -15.25 -8.48
N TYR A 243 5.28 -15.95 -8.31
CA TYR A 243 6.48 -15.45 -7.66
C TYR A 243 7.67 -15.61 -8.60
N TYR A 244 8.77 -14.93 -8.32
CA TYR A 244 10.04 -15.17 -8.97
C TYR A 244 11.23 -15.02 -8.03
N ILE A 245 12.28 -15.78 -8.29
CA ILE A 245 13.61 -15.63 -7.67
C ILE A 245 14.59 -15.26 -8.79
N LYS A 246 15.59 -14.45 -8.47
CA LYS A 246 16.75 -14.25 -9.36
C LYS A 246 17.81 -15.29 -9.03
N ASP A 247 18.23 -16.08 -10.01
CA ASP A 247 19.39 -16.95 -9.85
C ASP A 247 20.70 -16.15 -9.88
N GLU A 248 21.83 -16.83 -9.65
CA GLU A 248 23.17 -16.24 -9.65
C GLU A 248 23.60 -15.64 -11.01
N ASN A 249 22.90 -15.97 -12.10
CA ASN A 249 23.11 -15.45 -13.46
C ASN A 249 22.08 -14.38 -13.85
N ASP A 250 21.39 -13.75 -12.88
CA ASP A 250 20.32 -12.78 -13.09
C ASP A 250 19.11 -13.32 -13.90
N LYS A 251 18.96 -14.65 -14.04
CA LYS A 251 17.80 -15.24 -14.69
C LYS A 251 16.63 -15.32 -13.69
N ASN A 252 15.46 -14.83 -14.09
CA ASN A 252 14.24 -14.99 -13.30
C ASN A 252 13.73 -16.44 -13.38
N ILE A 253 13.61 -17.07 -12.22
CA ILE A 253 12.96 -18.36 -12.01
C ILE A 253 11.56 -18.08 -11.45
N TYR A 254 10.53 -18.35 -12.23
CA TYR A 254 9.14 -18.22 -11.82
C TYR A 254 8.65 -19.44 -11.02
N ILE A 255 7.94 -19.15 -9.93
CA ILE A 255 7.29 -20.12 -9.07
C ILE A 255 5.79 -19.82 -9.09
N ILE A 256 4.97 -20.84 -9.33
CA ILE A 256 3.51 -20.70 -9.37
C ILE A 256 2.92 -21.58 -8.29
N PHE A 257 2.15 -20.96 -7.38
CA PHE A 257 1.31 -21.68 -6.43
C PHE A 257 -0.13 -21.61 -6.89
N TRP A 258 -0.76 -22.76 -7.04
CA TRP A 258 -2.16 -22.84 -7.45
C TRP A 258 -2.99 -23.26 -6.25
N VAL A 259 -3.99 -22.47 -5.87
CA VAL A 259 -4.81 -22.68 -4.67
C VAL A 259 -6.28 -22.72 -5.04
N GLN A 260 -7.05 -23.56 -4.36
CA GLN A 260 -8.51 -23.59 -4.44
C GLN A 260 -9.13 -23.28 -3.09
N ILE A 261 -10.09 -22.35 -3.07
CA ILE A 261 -10.92 -22.01 -1.92
C ILE A 261 -12.34 -22.48 -2.21
N LYS A 262 -12.79 -23.52 -1.51
CA LYS A 262 -14.18 -24.03 -1.55
C LYS A 262 -14.73 -24.14 -0.12
N ASP A 263 -14.85 -25.36 0.41
CA ASP A 263 -15.18 -25.66 1.81
C ASP A 263 -14.00 -25.43 2.75
N LYS A 264 -12.78 -25.62 2.23
CA LYS A 264 -11.51 -25.24 2.83
C LYS A 264 -10.50 -24.88 1.73
N SER A 265 -9.33 -24.42 2.15
CA SER A 265 -8.23 -24.09 1.24
C SER A 265 -7.43 -25.34 0.88
N TYR A 266 -7.19 -25.55 -0.42
CA TYR A 266 -6.40 -26.66 -0.93
C TYR A 266 -5.31 -26.16 -1.86
N LEU A 267 -4.17 -26.85 -1.86
CA LEU A 267 -3.13 -26.64 -2.86
C LEU A 267 -3.47 -27.47 -4.11
N LEU A 268 -3.59 -26.80 -5.25
CA LEU A 268 -3.84 -27.37 -6.57
C LEU A 268 -2.56 -27.65 -7.38
N GLY A 269 -1.39 -27.21 -6.92
CA GLY A 269 -0.12 -27.50 -7.58
C GLY A 269 0.95 -26.47 -7.26
N ILE A 270 2.20 -26.85 -7.50
CA ILE A 270 3.38 -25.98 -7.37
C ILE A 270 4.26 -26.19 -8.60
N SER A 271 4.53 -25.12 -9.34
CA SER A 271 5.41 -25.18 -10.52
C SER A 271 6.62 -24.29 -10.35
N PHE A 272 7.79 -24.80 -10.75
CA PHE A 272 9.04 -24.06 -10.85
C PHE A 272 9.50 -24.03 -12.30
N SER A 273 9.23 -22.92 -13.00
CA SER A 273 9.68 -22.45 -14.35
C SER A 273 9.73 -23.39 -15.55
N GLU A 274 9.95 -24.69 -15.38
CA GLU A 274 10.12 -25.69 -16.43
C GLU A 274 9.53 -27.07 -16.05
N ASN A 275 9.11 -27.28 -14.79
CA ASN A 275 8.41 -28.49 -14.36
C ASN A 275 7.12 -28.14 -13.59
N VAL A 276 6.05 -28.89 -13.88
CA VAL A 276 4.75 -28.80 -13.20
C VAL A 276 4.52 -30.12 -12.50
N TRP A 277 4.26 -30.07 -11.19
CA TRP A 277 3.68 -31.17 -10.45
C TRP A 277 2.25 -30.78 -10.06
#